data_AF-A0A7X8DP79-F1
#
_entry.id   AF-A0A7X8DP79-F1
#
_cell.length_a   1.000
_cell.length_b   1.000
_cell.length_c   1.000
_cell.angle_alpha   90.00
_cell.angle_beta   90.00
_cell.angle_gamma   90.00
#
_symmetry.space_group_name_H-M   'P 1'
#
loop_
_entity.id
_entity.type
_entity.pdbx_description
1 polymer ?
#
loop_
_entity_poly.entity_id
_entity_poly.type
_entity_poly.pdbx_seq_one_letter_code
_entity_poly.pdbx_strand_id
1 'polypeptide(L)' 'MKKAYILLIMCIFISACETEYTNIPVRKINFTVSINATNLVHVGGYEYFTGGISGIVVYRFDMTTFYAYDRACP' A
#
# COMPACT_ATOMS: atom_id res chain seq x y z
N MET A 1 -27.51 -33.19 -18.19
CA MET A 1 -27.95 -31.78 -18.40
C MET A 1 -27.73 -30.92 -17.16
N LYS A 2 -28.47 -31.10 -16.05
CA LYS A 2 -28.42 -30.22 -14.86
C LYS A 2 -27.05 -30.18 -14.15
N LYS A 3 -26.35 -31.31 -14.04
CA LYS A 3 -25.00 -31.38 -13.42
C LYS A 3 -23.92 -30.59 -14.20
N ALA A 4 -24.05 -30.52 -15.52
CA ALA A 4 -23.12 -29.75 -16.36
C ALA A 4 -23.32 -28.24 -16.18
N TYR A 5 -24.56 -27.81 -15.95
CA TYR A 5 -24.88 -26.41 -15.67
C TYR A 5 -24.32 -25.94 -14.31
N ILE A 6 -24.35 -26.81 -13.30
CA ILE A 6 -23.75 -26.54 -11.98
C ILE A 6 -22.21 -26.42 -12.09
N LEU A 7 -21.58 -27.29 -12.90
CA LEU A 7 -20.14 -27.23 -13.14
C LEU A 7 -19.73 -25.93 -13.86
N LEU A 8 -20.53 -25.50 -14.84
CA LEU A 8 -20.29 -24.26 -15.58
C LEU A 8 -20.38 -23.02 -14.66
N ILE A 9 -21.38 -22.98 -13.76
CA ILE A 9 -21.54 -21.90 -12.79
C ILE A 9 -20.35 -21.86 -11.83
N MET A 10 -19.85 -23.02 -11.37
CA MET A 10 -18.71 -23.10 -10.46
C MET A 10 -17.41 -22.57 -11.10
N CYS A 11 -17.21 -22.77 -12.40
CA CYS A 11 -16.02 -22.27 -13.12
C CYS A 11 -15.96 -20.74 -13.25
N ILE A 12 -17.07 -20.02 -13.10
CA ILE A 12 -17.09 -18.54 -13.25
C ILE A 12 -16.53 -17.85 -11.99
N PHE A 13 -16.58 -18.51 -10.82
CA PHE A 13 -16.14 -17.91 -9.56
C PHE A 13 -14.63 -17.98 -9.32
N ILE A 14 -13.90 -18.82 -10.07
CA ILE A 14 -12.43 -18.98 -9.92
C ILE A 14 -11.61 -17.93 -10.68
N SER A 15 -12.22 -17.16 -11.60
CA SER A 15 -11.50 -16.16 -12.41
C SER A 15 -11.61 -14.71 -11.90
N ALA A 16 -12.24 -14.47 -10.75
CA ALA A 16 -12.54 -13.11 -10.27
C ALA A 16 -11.46 -12.48 -9.37
N CYS A 17 -10.35 -13.16 -9.11
CA CYS A 17 -9.27 -12.64 -8.27
C CYS A 17 -8.24 -11.89 -9.14
N GLU A 18 -8.28 -10.56 -9.11
CA GLU A 18 -7.23 -9.69 -9.65
C GLU A 18 -6.42 -9.10 -8.49
N THR A 19 -5.10 -9.31 -8.48
CA THR A 19 -4.21 -8.84 -7.41
C THR A 19 -3.31 -7.68 -7.84
N GLU A 20 -3.28 -7.33 -9.13
CA GLU A 20 -2.35 -6.34 -9.66
C GLU A 20 -3.06 -5.04 -10.06
N TYR A 21 -2.67 -3.95 -9.38
CA TYR A 21 -3.12 -2.60 -9.72
C TYR A 21 -2.31 -2.05 -10.89
N THR A 22 -2.76 -2.33 -12.12
CA THR A 22 -2.07 -1.91 -13.35
C THR A 22 -2.15 -0.41 -13.64
N ASN A 23 -3.06 0.32 -12.98
CA ASN A 23 -3.34 1.74 -13.25
C ASN A 23 -2.66 2.70 -12.28
N ILE A 24 -1.84 2.21 -11.35
CA ILE A 24 -1.14 3.04 -10.36
C ILE A 24 0.23 3.45 -10.95
N PRO A 25 0.46 4.74 -11.28
CA PRO A 25 1.71 5.17 -11.91
C PRO A 25 2.90 5.05 -10.96
N VAL A 26 3.98 4.43 -11.41
CA VAL A 26 5.23 4.33 -10.63
C VAL A 26 5.90 5.71 -10.55
N ARG A 27 6.13 6.20 -9.34
CA ARG A 27 6.81 7.48 -9.08
C ARG A 27 8.11 7.22 -8.32
N LYS A 28 9.24 7.62 -8.91
CA LYS A 28 10.55 7.57 -8.24
C LYS A 28 10.63 8.67 -7.20
N ILE A 29 11.02 8.31 -5.99
CA ILE A 29 11.11 9.22 -4.86
C ILE A 29 12.42 8.91 -4.12
N ASN A 30 13.17 9.96 -3.80
CA ASN A 30 14.40 9.84 -3.02
C ASN A 30 14.57 11.11 -2.18
N PHE A 31 14.40 10.99 -0.87
CA PHE A 31 14.63 12.08 0.08
C PHE A 31 15.16 11.51 1.38
N THR A 32 15.71 12.39 2.21
CA THR A 32 16.23 12.07 3.53
C THR A 32 15.53 12.93 4.56
N VAL A 33 15.20 12.33 5.70
CA VAL A 33 14.50 13.00 6.79
C VAL A 33 15.34 12.90 8.04
N SER A 34 15.45 14.01 8.77
CA SER A 34 16.00 14.00 10.12
C SER A 34 14.91 13.68 11.12
N ILE A 35 15.06 12.58 11.85
CA ILE A 35 14.10 12.14 12.88
C ILE A 35 13.89 13.26 13.92
N ASN A 36 14.96 13.94 14.33
CA ASN A 36 14.93 14.93 15.43
C ASN A 36 14.07 16.17 15.15
N ALA A 37 13.75 16.45 13.89
CA ALA A 37 12.95 17.61 13.49
C ALA A 37 11.51 17.24 13.11
N THR A 38 11.08 16.02 13.44
CA THR A 38 9.81 15.43 12.98
C THR A 38 9.05 14.81 14.13
N ASN A 39 7.79 14.46 13.91
CA ASN A 39 7.01 13.68 14.87
C ASN A 39 7.51 12.22 14.98
N LEU A 40 8.52 11.82 14.19
CA LEU A 40 9.13 10.49 14.22
C LEU A 40 10.07 10.28 15.43
N VAL A 41 10.32 11.31 16.26
CA VAL A 41 11.13 11.18 17.49
C VAL A 41 10.54 10.17 18.47
N HIS A 42 9.23 9.97 18.45
CA HIS A 42 8.53 9.03 19.35
C HIS A 42 8.08 7.77 18.60
N VAL A 43 8.20 6.62 19.26
CA VAL A 43 7.56 5.39 18.79
C VAL A 43 6.05 5.63 18.73
N GLY A 44 5.41 5.23 17.64
CA GLY A 44 4.01 5.55 17.36
C GLY A 44 3.79 6.86 16.58
N GLY A 45 4.82 7.69 16.45
CA GLY A 45 4.75 8.94 15.69
C GLY A 45 4.68 8.72 14.17
N TYR A 46 4.03 9.64 13.48
CA TYR A 46 3.95 9.64 12.02
C TYR A 46 4.06 11.05 11.45
N GLU A 47 4.50 11.14 10.19
CA GLU A 47 4.60 12.40 9.47
C GLU A 47 4.31 12.24 7.98
N TYR A 48 3.79 13.31 7.37
CA TYR A 48 3.46 13.36 5.96
C TYR A 48 4.55 14.07 5.17
N PHE A 49 4.97 13.45 4.08
CA PHE A 49 5.95 13.98 3.14
C PHE A 49 5.35 14.12 1.75
N THR A 50 5.86 15.07 0.98
CA THR A 50 5.51 15.22 -0.43
C THR A 50 6.25 14.17 -1.27
N GLY A 51 5.68 13.82 -2.43
CA GLY A 51 6.17 12.74 -3.29
C GLY A 51 5.07 11.73 -3.58
N GLY A 52 5.43 10.61 -4.22
CA GLY A 52 4.48 9.54 -4.52
C GLY A 52 3.38 9.99 -5.47
N ILE A 53 2.24 9.32 -5.36
CA ILE A 53 1.03 9.64 -6.10
C ILE A 53 0.20 10.62 -5.30
N SER A 54 -0.02 10.34 -4.02
CA SER A 54 -0.81 11.19 -3.13
C SER A 54 -0.03 11.65 -1.91
N GLY A 55 1.30 11.64 -1.93
CA GLY A 55 2.13 11.88 -0.75
C GLY A 55 2.51 10.59 -0.05
N ILE A 56 3.50 10.66 0.84
CA ILE A 56 3.98 9.54 1.64
C ILE A 56 3.64 9.79 3.09
N VAL A 57 3.21 8.74 3.79
CA VAL A 57 3.22 8.72 5.26
C VAL A 57 4.39 7.86 5.72
N VAL A 58 5.20 8.40 6.63
CA VAL A 58 6.21 7.62 7.35
C VAL A 58 5.74 7.47 8.78
N TYR A 59 5.79 6.25 9.30
CA TYR A 59 5.38 5.91 10.65
C TYR A 59 6.49 5.14 11.36
N ARG A 60 6.78 5.52 12.61
CA ARG A 60 7.75 4.84 13.45
C ARG A 60 7.07 3.75 14.27
N PHE A 61 7.32 2.50 13.91
CA PHE A 61 6.73 1.35 14.58
C PHE A 61 7.42 1.01 15.89
N ASP A 62 8.76 1.07 15.91
CA ASP A 62 9.56 0.81 17.10
C ASP A 62 10.84 1.67 17.11
N MET A 63 11.80 1.33 17.98
CA MET A 63 13.03 2.11 18.15
C MET A 63 13.89 2.18 16.89
N THR A 64 13.82 1.19 16.00
CA THR A 64 14.68 1.01 14.83
C THR A 64 13.90 0.87 13.52
N THR A 65 12.60 0.57 13.58
CA THR A 65 11.78 0.25 12.42
C THR A 65 10.89 1.43 12.02
N PHE A 66 10.97 1.77 10.74
CA PHE A 66 10.13 2.77 10.10
C PHE A 66 9.44 2.16 8.89
N TYR A 67 8.15 2.44 8.75
CA TYR A 67 7.39 2.09 7.56
C TYR A 67 7.08 3.35 6.77
N ALA A 68 7.13 3.24 5.44
CA ALA A 68 6.77 4.30 4.51
C ALA A 68 5.75 3.76 3.52
N TYR A 69 4.60 4.44 3.41
CA TYR A 69 3.52 4.06 2.50
C TYR A 69 3.14 5.24 1.61
N ASP A 70 2.87 4.98 0.34
CA ASP A 70 2.17 5.94 -0.50
C ASP A 70 0.72 6.01 -0.03
N ARG A 71 0.18 7.23 0.14
CA ARG A 71 -1.19 7.44 0.59
C ARG A 71 -2.25 7.07 -0.45
N ALA A 72 -1.83 6.71 -1.66
CA ALA A 72 -2.68 6.11 -2.68
C ALA A 72 -2.78 4.57 -2.57
N CYS A 73 -2.03 3.92 -1.66
CA CYS A 73 -2.18 2.49 -1.43
C CYS A 73 -3.56 2.16 -0.83
N PRO A 74 -4.26 1.13 -1.37
CA PRO A 74 -5.55 0.67 -0.89
C PRO A 74 -5.48 -0.09 0.45
#